data_AF-A0A947BDR3-F1
#
_entry.id   AF-A0A947BDR3-F1
#
_cell.length_a   1.000
_cell.length_b   1.000
_cell.length_c   1.000
_cell.angle_alpha   90.00
_cell.angle_beta   90.00
_cell.angle_gamma   90.00
#
_symmetry.space_group_name_H-M   'P 1'
#
loop_
_entity.id
_entity.type
_entity.pdbx_description
1 polymer ?
#
loop_
_entity_poly.entity_id
_entity_poly.type
_entity_poly.pdbx_seq_one_letter_code
_entity_poly.pdbx_strand_id
1 'polypeptide(L)'
;MIYREAGDFKTSYVEDAQTFPIKLDRIGYWTTLAVAFLVVPFLINDYWANAILLPFLIYAIAALGLNILTGYCGQVSLGTGGFMAVGAYACYKLMTAFPDISIVIHILLAGGITAAVGVVFGLPSLRIKGFYLAVATLAAQFFLVWL
;
A
#
# COMPACT_ATOMS: atom_id res chain seq x y z
N MET A 1 -14.90 -4.27 23.85
CA MET A 1 -13.91 -4.37 24.93
C MET A 1 -13.90 -5.80 25.45
N ILE A 2 -13.18 -6.71 24.77
CA ILE A 2 -13.20 -8.15 25.10
C ILE A 2 -12.00 -8.55 25.98
N TYR A 3 -11.08 -7.64 26.27
CA TYR A 3 -9.87 -7.93 27.05
C TYR A 3 -9.74 -6.97 28.24
N ARG A 4 -9.66 -7.53 29.44
CA ARG A 4 -9.30 -6.85 30.69
C ARG A 4 -8.11 -7.60 31.28
N GLU A 5 -6.90 -7.20 30.91
CA GLU A 5 -5.72 -7.53 31.71
C GLU A 5 -5.48 -6.36 32.66
N ALA A 6 -5.98 -6.48 33.89
CA ALA A 6 -5.55 -5.61 34.97
C ALA A 6 -4.15 -6.06 35.41
N GLY A 7 -3.14 -5.19 35.27
CA GLY A 7 -1.77 -5.46 35.76
C GLY A 7 -0.66 -5.46 34.72
N ASP A 8 -0.90 -5.07 33.46
CA ASP A 8 0.17 -4.89 32.48
C ASP A 8 0.86 -3.53 32.70
N PHE A 9 1.82 -3.50 33.63
CA PHE A 9 2.59 -2.31 33.96
C PHE A 9 3.79 -2.21 33.03
N LYS A 10 3.76 -1.23 32.13
CA LYS A 10 4.89 -0.92 31.27
C LYS A 10 5.97 -0.21 32.10
N THR A 11 7.15 -0.81 32.18
CA THR A 11 8.23 -0.33 33.05
C THR A 11 9.26 0.52 32.30
N SER A 12 9.18 0.56 30.96
CA SER A 12 10.07 1.32 30.09
C SER A 12 9.30 2.04 28.97
N TYR A 13 9.76 3.23 28.58
CA TYR A 13 9.21 3.99 27.44
C TYR A 13 9.21 3.19 26.12
N VAL A 14 10.14 2.25 25.96
CA VAL A 14 10.22 1.38 24.77
C VAL A 14 9.10 0.34 24.76
N GLU A 15 8.65 -0.12 25.94
CA GLU A 15 7.47 -0.98 26.06
C GLU A 15 6.18 -0.20 25.78
N ASP A 16 6.17 1.10 26.08
CA ASP A 16 5.01 1.95 25.81
C ASP A 16 4.81 2.25 24.33
N ALA A 17 5.90 2.37 23.57
CA ALA A 17 5.88 2.58 22.12
C ALA A 17 5.53 1.33 21.28
N GLN A 18 5.21 0.18 21.90
CA GLN A 18 4.89 -1.05 21.17
C GLN A 18 3.54 -0.96 20.44
N THR A 19 3.52 -1.29 19.14
CA THR A 19 2.33 -1.28 18.29
C THR A 19 1.21 -2.20 18.79
N PHE A 20 1.57 -3.34 19.39
CA PHE A 20 0.63 -4.25 20.06
C PHE A 20 1.05 -4.43 21.52
N PRO A 21 0.48 -3.63 22.44
CA PRO A 21 0.82 -3.69 23.86
C PRO A 21 0.37 -5.01 24.49
N ILE A 22 -0.75 -5.57 24.04
CA ILE A 22 -1.32 -6.80 24.59
C ILE A 22 -0.67 -8.03 23.94
N LYS A 23 -0.15 -8.96 24.75
CA LYS A 23 0.47 -10.22 24.28
C LYS A 23 -0.51 -11.09 23.48
N LEU A 24 -1.78 -11.11 23.89
CA LEU A 24 -2.86 -11.85 23.24
C LEU A 24 -3.19 -11.26 21.85
N ASP A 25 -3.27 -9.94 21.71
CA ASP A 25 -3.47 -9.28 20.40
C ASP A 25 -2.29 -9.54 19.45
N ARG A 26 -1.06 -9.54 19.98
CA ARG A 26 0.13 -9.90 19.20
C ARG A 26 0.03 -11.32 18.67
N ILE A 27 -0.27 -12.29 19.54
CA ILE A 27 -0.40 -13.70 19.14
C ILE A 27 -1.56 -13.85 18.15
N GLY A 28 -2.72 -13.25 18.41
CA GLY A 28 -3.88 -13.29 17.53
C GLY A 28 -3.60 -12.72 16.13
N TYR A 29 -2.87 -11.61 16.05
CA TYR A 29 -2.41 -11.04 14.78
C TYR A 29 -1.52 -12.02 14.01
N TRP A 30 -0.47 -12.57 14.65
CA TRP A 30 0.43 -13.52 14.00
C TRP A 30 -0.26 -14.83 13.61
N THR A 31 -1.17 -15.33 14.45
CA THR A 31 -1.97 -16.52 14.14
C THR A 31 -2.89 -16.28 12.96
N THR A 32 -3.57 -15.12 12.91
CA THR A 32 -4.42 -14.75 11.76
C THR A 32 -3.60 -14.64 10.48
N LEU A 33 -2.40 -14.05 10.54
CA LEU A 33 -1.50 -13.94 9.40
C LEU A 33 -1.03 -15.32 8.91
N ALA A 34 -0.67 -16.21 9.84
CA ALA A 34 -0.23 -17.57 9.54
C ALA A 34 -1.36 -18.40 8.91
N VAL A 35 -2.58 -18.32 9.44
CA VAL A 35 -3.76 -18.98 8.86
C VAL A 35 -4.05 -18.40 7.47
N ALA A 36 -4.01 -17.08 7.30
CA ALA A 36 -4.20 -16.44 6.02
C ALA A 36 -3.19 -16.91 4.97
N PHE A 37 -1.93 -17.16 5.34
CA PHE A 37 -0.90 -17.60 4.39
C PHE A 37 -0.91 -19.11 4.12
N LEU A 38 -1.28 -19.94 5.11
CA LEU A 38 -1.17 -21.39 5.03
C LEU A 38 -2.48 -22.12 4.69
N VAL A 39 -3.63 -21.47 4.82
CA VAL A 39 -4.94 -22.12 4.63
C VAL A 39 -5.65 -21.60 3.39
N VAL A 40 -5.57 -20.29 3.14
CA VAL A 40 -6.20 -19.61 2.00
C VAL A 40 -5.73 -20.14 0.63
N PRO A 41 -4.43 -20.34 0.35
CA PRO A 41 -4.01 -20.81 -0.97
C PRO A 41 -4.42 -22.25 -1.29
N PHE A 42 -4.70 -23.09 -0.27
CA PHE A 42 -5.13 -24.48 -0.49
C PHE A 42 -6.64 -24.64 -0.63
N LEU A 43 -7.43 -23.64 -0.20
CA LEU A 43 -8.90 -23.66 -0.29
C LEU A 43 -9.45 -22.85 -1.46
N ILE A 44 -8.63 -21.99 -2.08
CA ILE A 44 -9.05 -21.08 -3.13
C ILE A 44 -8.99 -21.74 -4.51
N ASN A 45 -10.07 -21.56 -5.28
CA ASN A 45 -10.14 -21.88 -6.71
C ASN A 45 -9.66 -20.67 -7.54
N ASP A 46 -9.19 -20.88 -8.78
CA ASP A 46 -8.73 -19.84 -9.71
C ASP A 46 -9.70 -18.64 -9.83
N TYR A 47 -11.01 -18.90 -9.77
CA TYR A 47 -12.01 -17.83 -9.74
C TYR A 47 -11.88 -16.92 -8.52
N TRP A 48 -11.78 -17.52 -7.32
CA TRP A 48 -11.66 -16.76 -6.06
C TRP A 48 -10.31 -16.04 -5.96
N ALA A 49 -9.25 -16.65 -6.50
CA ALA A 49 -7.93 -16.02 -6.58
C ALA A 49 -7.97 -14.74 -7.42
N ASN A 50 -8.54 -14.81 -8.62
CA ASN A 50 -8.57 -13.67 -9.55
C ASN A 50 -9.65 -12.62 -9.18
N ALA A 51 -10.82 -13.05 -8.73
CA ALA A 51 -11.93 -12.14 -8.45
C ALA A 51 -11.80 -11.40 -7.12
N ILE A 52 -11.16 -12.02 -6.11
CA ILE A 52 -11.17 -11.50 -4.73
C ILE A 52 -9.75 -11.31 -4.20
N LEU A 53 -8.92 -12.36 -4.21
CA LEU A 53 -7.63 -12.30 -3.54
C LEU A 53 -6.69 -11.28 -4.20
N LEU A 54 -6.54 -11.32 -5.53
CA LEU A 54 -5.69 -10.37 -6.26
C LEU A 54 -6.13 -8.92 -6.10
N PRO A 55 -7.41 -8.53 -6.36
CA PRO A 55 -7.86 -7.17 -6.11
C PRO A 55 -7.69 -6.74 -4.66
N PHE A 56 -7.98 -7.62 -3.70
CA PHE A 56 -7.80 -7.33 -2.28
C PHE A 56 -6.34 -6.99 -1.95
N LEU A 57 -5.37 -7.79 -2.43
CA LEU A 57 -3.95 -7.52 -2.23
C LEU A 57 -3.52 -6.18 -2.87
N ILE A 58 -3.96 -5.92 -4.11
CA ILE A 58 -3.64 -4.68 -4.83
C ILE A 58 -4.19 -3.46 -4.06
N TYR A 59 -5.47 -3.50 -3.67
CA TYR A 59 -6.09 -2.41 -2.92
C TYR A 59 -5.53 -2.27 -1.50
N ALA A 60 -5.11 -3.36 -0.86
CA ALA A 60 -4.45 -3.30 0.44
C ALA A 60 -3.11 -2.53 0.36
N ILE A 61 -2.29 -2.83 -0.65
CA ILE A 61 -1.03 -2.09 -0.89
C ILE A 61 -1.33 -0.61 -1.21
N ALA A 62 -2.32 -0.34 -2.04
CA ALA A 62 -2.73 1.03 -2.35
C ALA A 62 -3.24 1.79 -1.11
N ALA A 63 -4.01 1.13 -0.24
CA ALA A 63 -4.51 1.68 1.00
C ALA A 63 -3.39 1.96 2.02
N LEU A 64 -2.39 1.09 2.11
CA LEU A 64 -1.19 1.32 2.94
C LEU A 64 -0.40 2.52 2.43
N GLY A 65 -0.20 2.65 1.12
CA GLY A 65 0.43 3.83 0.52
C GLY A 65 -0.35 5.12 0.81
N LEU A 66 -1.68 5.06 0.70
CA LEU A 66 -2.55 6.19 1.06
C LEU A 66 -2.48 6.51 2.55
N ASN A 67 -2.40 5.51 3.43
CA ASN A 67 -2.29 5.70 4.87
C ASN A 67 -0.98 6.39 5.26
N ILE A 68 0.11 6.14 4.54
CA ILE A 68 1.37 6.88 4.73
C ILE A 68 1.17 8.37 4.45
N LEU A 69 0.56 8.70 3.31
CA LEU A 69 0.31 10.09 2.90
C LEU A 69 -0.69 10.81 3.83
N THR A 70 -1.84 10.18 4.08
CA THR A 70 -2.95 10.79 4.83
C THR A 70 -2.74 10.73 6.34
N GLY A 71 -2.26 9.60 6.85
CA GLY A 71 -2.08 9.35 8.27
C GLY A 71 -0.82 10.00 8.83
N TYR A 72 0.34 9.75 8.20
CA TYR A 72 1.62 10.25 8.72
C TYR A 72 1.97 11.65 8.23
N CYS A 73 1.69 11.98 6.96
CA CYS A 73 2.01 13.30 6.40
C CYS A 73 0.84 14.31 6.49
N GLY A 74 -0.37 13.86 6.82
CA GLY A 74 -1.56 14.72 6.88
C GLY A 74 -2.03 15.26 5.52
N GLN A 75 -1.60 14.63 4.42
CA GLN A 75 -1.88 15.06 3.06
C GLN A 75 -2.99 14.22 2.43
N VAL A 76 -4.05 14.88 1.94
CA VAL A 76 -5.13 14.21 1.21
C VAL A 76 -4.71 13.97 -0.23
N SER A 77 -4.74 12.71 -0.66
CA SER A 77 -4.45 12.30 -2.04
C SER A 77 -5.67 11.60 -2.65
N LEU A 78 -6.14 12.10 -3.80
CA LEU A 78 -7.22 11.51 -4.59
C LEU A 78 -6.70 10.84 -5.87
N GLY A 79 -5.38 10.90 -6.12
CA GLY A 79 -4.74 10.41 -7.34
C GLY A 79 -4.17 8.99 -7.27
N THR A 80 -4.39 8.27 -6.17
CA THR A 80 -3.74 6.97 -5.88
C THR A 80 -3.97 5.94 -6.98
N GLY A 81 -5.16 5.95 -7.61
CA GLY A 81 -5.47 5.06 -8.74
C GLY A 81 -4.65 5.37 -9.98
N GLY A 82 -4.37 6.65 -10.26
CA GLY A 82 -3.53 7.07 -11.38
C GLY A 82 -2.09 6.60 -11.23
N PHE A 83 -1.50 6.77 -10.03
CA PHE A 83 -0.13 6.29 -9.76
C PHE A 83 -0.03 4.76 -9.81
N MET A 84 -1.06 4.06 -9.34
CA MET A 84 -1.15 2.60 -9.46
C MET A 84 -1.16 2.17 -10.93
N ALA A 85 -1.92 2.85 -11.79
CA ALA A 85 -1.97 2.56 -13.22
C ALA A 85 -0.60 2.75 -13.89
N VAL A 86 0.12 3.84 -13.60
CA VAL A 86 1.47 4.10 -14.14
C VAL A 86 2.42 2.95 -13.81
N GLY A 87 2.42 2.46 -12.56
CA GLY A 87 3.27 1.35 -12.15
C GLY A 87 2.92 0.04 -12.86
N ALA A 88 1.63 -0.26 -13.00
CA ALA A 88 1.16 -1.44 -13.71
C ALA A 88 1.56 -1.41 -15.20
N TYR A 89 1.33 -0.28 -15.89
CA TYR A 89 1.70 -0.13 -17.30
C TYR A 89 3.23 -0.12 -17.51
N ALA A 90 3.99 0.51 -16.62
CA ALA A 90 5.45 0.49 -16.67
C ALA A 90 5.98 -0.93 -16.51
N CYS A 91 5.49 -1.69 -15.52
CA CYS A 91 5.88 -3.08 -15.31
C CYS A 91 5.53 -3.95 -16.53
N TYR A 92 4.33 -3.79 -17.10
CA TYR A 92 3.90 -4.53 -18.29
C TYR A 92 4.78 -4.24 -19.52
N LYS A 93 5.10 -2.96 -19.77
CA LYS A 93 5.98 -2.58 -20.89
C LYS A 93 7.41 -3.08 -20.70
N LEU A 94 7.95 -3.01 -19.48
CA LEU A 94 9.30 -3.51 -19.22
C LEU A 94 9.37 -5.03 -19.38
N MET A 95 8.36 -5.76 -18.89
CA MET A 95 8.30 -7.22 -19.02
C MET A 95 8.17 -7.67 -20.48
N THR A 96 7.45 -6.92 -21.31
CA THR A 96 7.33 -7.22 -22.75
C THR A 96 8.56 -6.80 -23.56
N ALA A 97 9.27 -5.75 -23.14
CA ALA A 97 10.50 -5.31 -23.80
C ALA A 97 11.74 -6.15 -23.43
N PHE A 98 11.81 -6.63 -22.18
CA PHE A 98 12.95 -7.38 -21.66
C PHE A 98 12.50 -8.68 -20.96
N PRO A 99 12.08 -9.70 -21.73
CA PRO A 99 11.54 -10.94 -21.17
C PRO A 99 12.56 -11.76 -20.36
N ASP A 100 13.87 -11.56 -20.60
CA ASP A 100 14.95 -12.34 -19.96
C ASP A 100 15.32 -11.82 -18.55
N ILE A 101 14.77 -10.68 -18.14
CA ILE A 101 15.09 -10.05 -16.85
C ILE A 101 14.14 -10.57 -15.75
N SER A 102 14.65 -10.72 -14.52
CA SER A 102 13.84 -11.15 -13.37
C SER A 102 12.65 -10.22 -13.10
N ILE A 103 11.49 -10.81 -12.79
CA ILE A 103 10.27 -10.07 -12.43
C ILE A 103 10.47 -9.11 -11.26
N VAL A 104 11.37 -9.43 -10.33
CA VAL A 104 11.67 -8.56 -9.18
C VAL A 104 12.31 -7.24 -9.65
N ILE A 105 13.19 -7.31 -10.66
CA ILE A 105 13.85 -6.14 -11.23
C ILE A 105 12.82 -5.29 -11.97
N HIS A 106 11.89 -5.92 -12.70
CA HIS A 106 10.78 -5.22 -13.35
C HIS A 106 9.91 -4.45 -12.36
N ILE A 107 9.55 -5.06 -11.23
CA ILE A 107 8.75 -4.42 -10.18
C ILE A 107 9.51 -3.22 -9.57
N LEU A 108 10.81 -3.38 -9.28
CA LEU A 108 11.62 -2.29 -8.73
C LEU A 108 11.76 -1.12 -9.70
N LEU A 109 12.03 -1.40 -10.98
CA LEU A 109 12.14 -0.38 -12.02
C LEU A 109 10.79 0.32 -12.25
N ALA A 110 9.70 -0.44 -12.32
CA ALA A 110 8.35 0.13 -12.44
C ALA A 110 8.00 1.02 -11.25
N GLY A 111 8.30 0.56 -10.03
CA GLY A 111 8.14 1.37 -8.81
C GLY A 111 8.99 2.66 -8.85
N GLY A 112 10.22 2.58 -9.36
CA GLY A 112 11.09 3.74 -9.58
C GLY A 112 10.51 4.73 -10.60
N ILE A 113 9.93 4.24 -11.70
CA ILE A 113 9.24 5.07 -12.69
C ILE A 113 8.02 5.76 -12.08
N THR A 114 7.19 5.02 -11.34
CA THR A 114 6.04 5.60 -10.63
C THR A 114 6.48 6.64 -9.61
N ALA A 115 7.57 6.41 -8.89
CA ALA A 115 8.13 7.38 -7.96
C ALA A 115 8.61 8.64 -8.68
N ALA A 116 9.30 8.50 -9.82
CA ALA A 116 9.74 9.64 -10.62
C ALA A 116 8.56 10.48 -11.12
N VAL A 117 7.53 9.84 -11.67
CA VAL A 117 6.27 10.51 -12.07
C VAL A 117 5.61 11.17 -10.86
N GLY A 118 5.52 10.46 -9.73
CA GLY A 118 5.01 10.99 -8.46
C GLY A 118 5.76 12.23 -7.98
N VAL A 119 7.08 12.27 -8.15
CA VAL A 119 7.92 13.43 -7.79
C VAL A 119 7.65 14.60 -8.73
N VAL A 120 7.53 14.37 -10.04
CA VAL A 120 7.22 15.42 -11.03
C VAL A 120 5.88 16.10 -10.74
N PHE A 121 4.85 15.33 -10.37
CA PHE A 121 3.53 15.89 -10.01
C PHE A 121 3.44 16.31 -8.52
N GLY A 122 4.26 15.73 -7.66
CA GLY A 122 4.29 15.95 -6.20
C GLY A 122 5.04 17.21 -5.78
N LEU A 123 6.21 17.48 -6.36
CA LEU A 123 7.03 18.66 -6.03
C LEU A 123 6.29 20.00 -6.21
N PRO A 124 5.55 20.23 -7.32
CA PRO A 124 4.77 21.45 -7.48
C PRO A 124 3.59 21.52 -6.51
N SER A 125 2.96 20.39 -6.23
CA SER A 125 1.74 20.35 -5.42
C SER A 125 2.02 20.55 -3.93
N LEU A 126 3.21 20.16 -3.44
CA LEU A 126 3.68 20.50 -2.08
C LEU A 126 3.78 22.01 -1.81
N ARG A 127 3.84 22.85 -2.84
CA ARG A 127 3.86 24.32 -2.68
C ARG A 127 2.48 24.91 -2.36
N ILE A 128 1.40 24.12 -2.48
CA ILE A 128 0.01 24.59 -2.29
C ILE A 128 -0.60 23.91 -1.05
N LYS A 129 -1.35 24.67 -0.24
CA LYS A 129 -1.84 24.18 1.05
C LYS A 129 -3.08 23.29 0.92
N GLY A 130 -3.06 22.17 1.67
CA GLY A 130 -4.25 21.39 2.06
C GLY A 130 -5.10 20.89 0.89
N PHE A 131 -6.28 21.49 0.71
CA PHE A 131 -7.29 21.03 -0.25
C PHE A 131 -6.83 21.08 -1.71
N TYR A 132 -5.97 22.04 -2.05
CA TYR A 132 -5.44 22.19 -3.41
C TYR A 132 -4.47 21.06 -3.79
N LEU A 133 -3.80 20.45 -2.82
CA LEU A 133 -2.96 19.26 -3.05
C LEU A 133 -3.81 18.08 -3.54
N ALA A 134 -4.97 17.86 -2.91
CA ALA A 134 -5.90 16.79 -3.31
C ALA A 134 -6.39 16.99 -4.75
N VAL A 135 -6.76 18.22 -5.12
CA VAL A 135 -7.19 18.56 -6.49
C VAL A 135 -6.05 18.35 -7.50
N ALA A 136 -4.81 18.70 -7.15
CA ALA A 136 -3.66 18.46 -8.01
C ALA A 136 -3.42 16.96 -8.27
N THR A 137 -3.57 16.11 -7.25
CA THR A 137 -3.46 14.65 -7.43
C THR A 137 -4.60 14.06 -8.28
N LEU A 138 -5.80 14.63 -8.17
CA LEU A 138 -6.95 14.25 -9.00
C LEU A 138 -6.72 14.63 -10.47
N ALA A 139 -6.22 15.84 -10.72
CA ALA A 139 -5.83 16.27 -12.06
C ALA A 139 -4.72 15.37 -12.65
N ALA A 140 -3.69 15.06 -11.85
CA ALA A 140 -2.62 14.14 -12.26
C ALA A 140 -3.18 12.78 -12.67
N GLN A 141 -4.08 12.20 -11.87
CA GLN A 141 -4.73 10.94 -12.24
C GLN A 141 -5.48 11.02 -13.57
N PHE A 142 -6.24 12.10 -13.81
CA PHE A 142 -6.92 12.27 -15.10
C PHE A 142 -5.91 12.28 -16.26
N PHE A 143 -4.85 13.08 -16.20
CA PHE A 143 -3.84 13.12 -17.26
C PHE A 143 -3.15 11.76 -17.48
N LEU A 144 -2.85 11.03 -16.40
CA LEU A 144 -2.18 9.72 -16.48
C LEU A 144 -3.07 8.62 -17.08
N VAL A 145 -4.39 8.72 -16.96
CA VAL A 145 -5.32 7.76 -17.55
C VAL A 145 -5.47 7.97 -19.07
N TRP A 146 -5.27 9.20 -19.55
CA TRP A 146 -5.40 9.57 -20.97
C TRP A 146 -4.06 9.54 -21.76
N LEU A 147 -2.96 9.16 -21.11
CA LEU A 147 -1.62 9.02 -21.70
C LEU A 147 -1.34 7.55 -22.07
#